data_AF-A0AAD8EBT7-F1
#
_entry.id   AF-A0AAD8EBT7-F1
#
_cell.length_a   1.000
_cell.length_b   1.000
_cell.length_c   1.000
_cell.angle_alpha   90.00
_cell.angle_beta   90.00
_cell.angle_gamma   90.00
#
_symmetry.space_group_name_H-M   'P 1'
#
loop_
_entity.id
_entity.type
_entity.pdbx_description
1 polymer ?
#
loop_
_entity_poly.entity_id
_entity_poly.type
_entity_poly.pdbx_seq_one_letter_code
_entity_poly.pdbx_strand_id
1 'polypeptide(L)'
;LYKIDKNGDGYIDVSELKEALDVCGFKLPGWKVRQMIEEYDDQRKIEHRGRLSFDEFEKMCVELKSNEVASKFKQLVTKKENLETLGGMSEASSEGTTHSVRLEEQLAFSDWINSNLRHDPDLKHLLPIDAEGKALYDKVKDGILLCKIINHSCPDTIDERAINKKNLTVYTKHENLTLALVSSQAIGCNIVNIDAHDLSKGKPHLVLGLLWQIIRIGLFNQITLENCPGLTTLLLDGERIEDLMKLSPEAILLRWVNHHLERAGVSRRCNNFQGDISDSEIYSHLLKQIAPPESNVTLEALLEKNQLNRAEIMLQQAAKLGCRSFVTPSDVVNGIYKLNLAFVANLFNNHPGLDRPEGDIEGLENLEETREEKTYRNWMNSMGVLPYVNWLYSDLADGLVIFQLYDIIKPGIVNWNRVH
;
A
#
# COMPACT_ATOMS: atom_id res chain seq x y z
N LEU A 1 -48.82 12.43 -13.74
CA LEU A 1 -50.17 11.90 -13.47
C LEU A 1 -50.67 11.09 -14.67
N TYR A 2 -51.16 11.68 -15.77
CA TYR A 2 -51.63 10.91 -16.96
C TYR A 2 -50.60 10.01 -17.69
N LYS A 3 -49.29 10.14 -17.39
CA LYS A 3 -48.23 9.30 -17.96
C LYS A 3 -47.87 8.08 -17.10
N ILE A 4 -48.33 8.02 -15.85
CA ILE A 4 -47.88 7.05 -14.85
C ILE A 4 -49.00 6.06 -14.49
N ASP A 5 -50.22 6.56 -14.30
CA ASP A 5 -51.42 5.74 -14.09
C ASP A 5 -52.06 5.49 -15.47
N LYS A 6 -51.80 4.30 -16.04
CA LYS A 6 -52.24 3.93 -17.39
C LYS A 6 -53.66 3.38 -17.39
N ASN A 7 -54.11 2.85 -16.25
CA ASN A 7 -55.44 2.26 -16.10
C ASN A 7 -56.49 3.27 -15.61
N GLY A 8 -56.07 4.45 -15.13
CA GLY A 8 -56.90 5.56 -14.68
C GLY A 8 -57.61 5.30 -13.35
N ASP A 9 -57.17 4.33 -12.56
CA ASP A 9 -57.83 3.91 -11.32
C ASP A 9 -57.43 4.73 -10.09
N GLY A 10 -56.48 5.66 -10.25
CA GLY A 10 -56.02 6.55 -9.19
C GLY A 10 -54.95 5.95 -8.29
N TYR A 11 -54.44 4.75 -8.59
CA TYR A 11 -53.39 4.06 -7.86
C TYR A 11 -52.26 3.62 -8.80
N ILE A 12 -51.12 3.22 -8.23
CA ILE A 12 -49.95 2.73 -8.96
C ILE A 12 -49.74 1.27 -8.60
N ASP A 13 -49.84 0.38 -9.59
CA ASP A 13 -49.56 -1.05 -9.43
C ASP A 13 -48.07 -1.42 -9.64
N VAL A 14 -47.73 -2.69 -9.43
CA VAL A 14 -46.34 -3.21 -9.54
C VAL A 14 -45.73 -2.98 -10.92
N SER A 15 -46.54 -3.06 -11.98
CA SER A 15 -46.11 -2.91 -13.36
C SER A 15 -45.87 -1.44 -13.69
N GLU A 16 -46.74 -0.57 -13.17
CA GLU A 16 -46.67 0.89 -13.34
C GLU A 16 -45.57 1.52 -12.49
N LEU A 17 -45.28 0.97 -11.31
CA LEU A 17 -44.28 1.54 -10.39
C LEU A 17 -42.88 1.60 -11.00
N LYS A 18 -42.48 0.56 -11.73
CA LYS A 18 -41.15 0.53 -12.37
C LYS A 18 -41.01 1.64 -13.41
N GLU A 19 -42.03 1.82 -14.25
CA GLU A 19 -42.03 2.88 -15.26
C GLU A 19 -42.11 4.26 -14.61
N ALA A 20 -42.88 4.41 -13.53
CA ALA A 20 -42.99 5.64 -12.75
C ALA A 20 -41.62 6.06 -12.19
N LEU A 21 -40.88 5.12 -11.60
CA LEU A 21 -39.55 5.33 -11.06
C LEU A 21 -38.54 5.68 -12.15
N ASP A 22 -38.58 5.00 -13.30
CA ASP A 22 -37.72 5.31 -14.45
C ASP A 22 -37.97 6.74 -14.98
N VAL A 23 -39.24 7.17 -15.06
CA VAL A 23 -39.61 8.55 -15.44
C VAL A 23 -39.13 9.57 -14.40
N CYS A 24 -39.17 9.21 -13.12
CA CYS A 24 -38.63 10.02 -12.03
C CYS A 24 -37.09 10.01 -11.94
N GLY A 25 -36.41 9.27 -12.82
CA GLY A 25 -34.95 9.21 -12.94
C GLY A 25 -34.28 8.09 -12.14
N PHE A 26 -35.06 7.19 -11.53
CA PHE A 26 -34.60 6.06 -10.73
C PHE A 26 -34.60 4.77 -11.53
N LYS A 27 -33.44 4.40 -12.10
CA LYS A 27 -33.28 3.13 -12.82
C LYS A 27 -33.02 1.98 -11.85
N LEU A 28 -34.06 1.24 -11.47
CA LEU A 28 -33.97 0.13 -10.52
C LEU A 28 -34.27 -1.23 -11.19
N PRO A 29 -33.53 -2.29 -10.83
CA PRO A 29 -33.81 -3.64 -11.32
C PRO A 29 -35.14 -4.16 -10.78
N GLY A 30 -35.89 -4.89 -11.60
CA GLY A 30 -37.30 -5.24 -11.31
C GLY A 30 -37.53 -6.08 -10.05
N TRP A 31 -36.53 -6.85 -9.59
CA TRP A 31 -36.62 -7.58 -8.31
C TRP A 31 -36.64 -6.62 -7.11
N LYS A 32 -35.93 -5.49 -7.19
CA LYS A 32 -35.86 -4.50 -6.12
C LYS A 32 -37.13 -3.65 -6.04
N VAL A 33 -37.76 -3.40 -7.18
CA VAL A 33 -39.10 -2.76 -7.24
C VAL A 33 -40.16 -3.64 -6.57
N ARG A 34 -40.10 -4.97 -6.76
CA ARG A 34 -41.00 -5.92 -6.07
C ARG A 34 -40.78 -5.92 -4.56
N GLN A 35 -39.52 -5.97 -4.11
CA GLN A 35 -39.18 -5.87 -2.70
C GLN A 35 -39.69 -4.57 -2.07
N MET A 36 -39.57 -3.44 -2.77
CA MET A 36 -40.07 -2.14 -2.27
C MET A 36 -41.60 -2.14 -2.05
N ILE A 37 -42.36 -2.84 -2.89
CA ILE A 37 -43.80 -2.99 -2.69
C ILE A 37 -44.11 -3.93 -1.53
N GLU A 38 -43.39 -5.04 -1.40
CA GLU A 38 -43.53 -5.97 -0.27
C GLU A 38 -43.23 -5.29 1.07
N GLU A 39 -42.15 -4.52 1.15
CA GLU A 39 -41.76 -3.75 2.35
C GLU A 39 -42.79 -2.65 2.71
N TYR A 40 -43.48 -2.10 1.72
CA TYR A 40 -44.54 -1.11 1.93
C TYR A 40 -45.88 -1.77 2.30
N ASP A 41 -46.20 -2.93 1.71
CA ASP A 41 -47.41 -3.72 1.98
C ASP A 41 -47.43 -4.27 3.41
N ASP A 42 -46.27 -4.65 3.96
CA ASP A 42 -46.13 -5.13 5.34
C ASP A 42 -46.47 -4.06 6.39
N GLN A 43 -46.59 -2.79 5.99
CA GLN A 43 -46.90 -1.66 6.87
C GLN A 43 -48.41 -1.32 6.92
N ARG A 44 -49.31 -2.09 6.26
CA ARG A 44 -50.75 -1.78 6.13
C ARG A 44 -51.75 -2.86 6.58
N LYS A 45 -53.00 -2.41 6.80
CA LYS A 45 -54.23 -3.23 6.96
C LYS A 45 -54.84 -3.61 5.60
N ILE A 46 -55.55 -4.74 5.59
CA ILE A 46 -55.91 -5.66 4.49
C ILE A 46 -56.56 -5.07 3.21
N GLU A 47 -57.00 -3.81 3.18
CA GLU A 47 -57.90 -3.32 2.11
C GLU A 47 -57.21 -2.78 0.85
N HIS A 48 -55.88 -2.58 0.83
CA HIS A 48 -55.14 -2.04 -0.33
C HIS A 48 -53.78 -2.71 -0.56
N ARG A 49 -53.74 -4.05 -0.55
CA ARG A 49 -52.50 -4.82 -0.75
C ARG A 49 -52.06 -4.77 -2.22
N GLY A 50 -50.80 -4.42 -2.48
CA GLY A 50 -50.17 -4.44 -3.80
C GLY A 50 -50.40 -3.21 -4.68
N ARG A 51 -50.85 -2.07 -4.11
CA ARG A 51 -51.09 -0.81 -4.82
C ARG A 51 -50.67 0.40 -3.98
N LEU A 52 -50.02 1.38 -4.60
CA LEU A 52 -49.57 2.62 -3.97
C LEU A 52 -50.48 3.79 -4.34
N SER A 53 -50.86 4.64 -3.38
CA SER A 53 -51.45 5.94 -3.72
C SER A 53 -50.38 6.93 -4.18
N PHE A 54 -50.79 8.00 -4.88
CA PHE A 54 -49.84 9.01 -5.35
C PHE A 54 -49.07 9.72 -4.24
N ASP A 55 -49.72 10.03 -3.11
CA ASP A 55 -49.06 10.63 -1.94
C ASP A 55 -48.00 9.69 -1.36
N GLU A 56 -48.24 8.38 -1.42
CA GLU A 56 -47.27 7.37 -0.96
C GLU A 56 -46.12 7.22 -1.94
N PHE A 57 -46.41 7.25 -3.24
CA PHE A 57 -45.39 7.27 -4.28
C PHE A 57 -44.50 8.53 -4.18
N GLU A 58 -45.09 9.70 -3.88
CA GLU A 58 -44.35 10.93 -3.67
C GLU A 58 -43.46 10.84 -2.43
N LYS A 59 -43.98 10.36 -1.29
CA LYS A 59 -43.17 10.12 -0.07
C LYS A 59 -42.02 9.16 -0.33
N MET A 60 -42.29 8.05 -1.03
CA MET A 60 -41.26 7.09 -1.41
C MET A 60 -40.21 7.72 -2.33
N CYS A 61 -40.61 8.55 -3.30
CA CYS A 61 -39.66 9.29 -4.14
C CYS A 61 -38.83 10.31 -3.34
N VAL A 62 -39.42 10.96 -2.34
CA VAL A 62 -38.72 11.89 -1.44
C VAL A 62 -37.74 11.14 -0.55
N GLU A 63 -38.09 9.98 0.00
CA GLU A 63 -37.18 9.12 0.74
C GLU A 63 -36.06 8.55 -0.13
N LEU A 64 -36.37 8.13 -1.37
CA LEU A 64 -35.37 7.70 -2.34
C LEU A 64 -34.44 8.85 -2.72
N LYS A 65 -34.96 10.07 -2.94
CA LYS A 65 -34.11 11.27 -3.12
C LYS A 65 -33.32 11.59 -1.87
N SER A 66 -33.88 11.47 -0.67
CA SER A 66 -33.19 11.76 0.59
C SER A 66 -32.08 10.75 0.83
N ASN A 67 -32.30 9.48 0.53
CA ASN A 67 -31.29 8.42 0.62
C ASN A 67 -30.29 8.47 -0.53
N GLU A 68 -30.70 8.88 -1.73
CA GLU A 68 -29.79 9.10 -2.86
C GLU A 68 -28.97 10.39 -2.65
N VAL A 69 -29.54 11.44 -2.05
CA VAL A 69 -28.84 12.65 -1.64
C VAL A 69 -27.97 12.36 -0.44
N ALA A 70 -28.40 11.60 0.57
CA ALA A 70 -27.54 11.19 1.69
C ALA A 70 -26.43 10.25 1.21
N SER A 71 -26.69 9.35 0.26
CA SER A 71 -25.68 8.51 -0.38
C SER A 71 -24.76 9.33 -1.28
N LYS A 72 -25.27 10.30 -2.06
CA LYS A 72 -24.49 11.23 -2.88
C LYS A 72 -23.73 12.24 -2.03
N PHE A 73 -24.24 12.64 -0.87
CA PHE A 73 -23.61 13.56 0.07
C PHE A 73 -22.57 12.82 0.90
N LYS A 74 -22.84 11.58 1.32
CA LYS A 74 -21.84 10.67 1.89
C LYS A 74 -20.77 10.35 0.84
N GLN A 75 -21.14 10.13 -0.43
CA GLN A 75 -20.18 10.01 -1.53
C GLN A 75 -19.44 11.32 -1.83
N LEU A 76 -20.07 12.50 -1.78
CA LEU A 76 -19.46 13.81 -2.09
C LEU A 76 -18.56 14.31 -0.94
N VAL A 77 -18.92 14.02 0.32
CA VAL A 77 -18.06 14.20 1.49
C VAL A 77 -16.91 13.19 1.48
N THR A 78 -17.06 12.04 0.83
CA THR A 78 -15.97 11.10 0.54
C THR A 78 -15.19 11.46 -0.75
N LYS A 79 -15.61 12.46 -1.53
CA LYS A 79 -15.08 12.72 -2.90
C LYS A 79 -14.64 14.17 -3.18
N LYS A 80 -14.25 14.94 -2.16
CA LYS A 80 -13.36 16.11 -2.27
C LYS A 80 -12.49 16.12 -1.00
N GLU A 81 -11.17 16.04 -1.06
CA GLU A 81 -10.28 16.81 -1.93
C GLU A 81 -9.23 15.95 -2.68
N ASN A 82 -8.91 16.36 -3.92
CA ASN A 82 -7.76 15.96 -4.75
C ASN A 82 -7.77 14.62 -5.50
N LEU A 83 -8.78 14.40 -6.34
CA LEU A 83 -8.80 13.32 -7.34
C LEU A 83 -9.12 13.87 -8.74
N GLU A 84 -8.10 14.06 -9.57
CA GLU A 84 -8.29 14.21 -11.02
C GLU A 84 -8.45 12.81 -11.64
N THR A 85 -9.67 12.49 -12.09
CA THR A 85 -10.01 11.22 -12.71
C THR A 85 -9.81 11.27 -14.23
N LEU A 86 -8.93 10.41 -14.76
CA LEU A 86 -8.93 10.00 -16.17
C LEU A 86 -9.30 8.52 -16.24
N GLY A 87 -10.45 8.22 -16.84
CA GLY A 87 -10.99 6.86 -16.94
C GLY A 87 -10.40 6.04 -18.09
N GLY A 88 -10.38 4.72 -17.93
CA GLY A 88 -10.03 3.76 -18.98
C GLY A 88 -9.91 2.34 -18.44
N MET A 89 -10.78 1.45 -18.94
CA MET A 89 -11.14 0.09 -18.48
C MET A 89 -9.99 -0.94 -18.46
N SER A 90 -10.02 -1.86 -17.48
CA SER A 90 -9.81 -3.32 -17.68
C SER A 90 -10.16 -4.11 -16.41
N GLU A 91 -10.89 -5.21 -16.59
CA GLU A 91 -11.42 -6.11 -15.54
C GLU A 91 -10.38 -7.17 -15.15
N ALA A 92 -9.52 -6.88 -14.16
CA ALA A 92 -8.71 -7.93 -13.48
C ALA A 92 -8.18 -7.51 -12.10
N SER A 93 -8.83 -6.57 -11.42
CA SER A 93 -8.47 -6.15 -10.06
C SER A 93 -9.56 -6.54 -9.07
N SER A 94 -9.54 -7.80 -8.66
CA SER A 94 -10.22 -8.22 -7.43
C SER A 94 -9.60 -7.45 -6.26
N GLU A 95 -10.45 -6.76 -5.51
CA GLU A 95 -10.15 -5.79 -4.43
C GLU A 95 -9.73 -4.37 -4.88
N GLY A 96 -10.75 -3.58 -5.26
CA GLY A 96 -11.02 -2.30 -4.61
C GLY A 96 -10.04 -1.13 -4.79
N THR A 97 -9.00 -1.24 -5.62
CA THR A 97 -8.04 -0.14 -5.77
C THR A 97 -8.42 0.75 -6.95
N THR A 98 -9.25 1.77 -6.69
CA THR A 98 -9.27 2.96 -7.53
C THR A 98 -7.83 3.48 -7.67
N HIS A 99 -7.29 3.56 -8.89
CA HIS A 99 -5.94 4.03 -9.20
C HIS A 99 -5.78 5.54 -8.91
N SER A 100 -5.89 5.93 -7.64
CA SER A 100 -5.61 7.26 -7.14
C SER A 100 -4.10 7.39 -6.96
N VAL A 101 -3.45 8.20 -7.78
CA VAL A 101 -2.08 8.65 -7.54
C VAL A 101 -2.11 9.43 -6.22
N ARG A 102 -1.52 8.88 -5.16
CA ARG A 102 -1.44 9.57 -3.87
C ARG A 102 -0.29 10.58 -3.94
N LEU A 103 -0.62 11.86 -3.74
CA LEU A 103 0.36 12.94 -3.75
C LEU A 103 1.43 12.71 -2.69
N GLU A 104 1.03 12.12 -1.56
CA GLU A 104 1.88 11.75 -0.44
C GLU A 104 3.00 10.77 -0.88
N GLU A 105 2.64 9.73 -1.66
CA GLU A 105 3.62 8.78 -2.20
C GLU A 105 4.58 9.44 -3.20
N GLN A 106 4.06 10.32 -4.06
CA GLN A 106 4.87 11.07 -5.02
C GLN A 106 5.92 11.95 -4.34
N LEU A 107 5.53 12.70 -3.31
CA LEU A 107 6.43 13.55 -2.53
C LEU A 107 7.47 12.71 -1.78
N ALA A 108 7.01 11.68 -1.07
CA ALA A 108 7.85 10.79 -0.29
C ALA A 108 8.94 10.11 -1.12
N PHE A 109 8.56 9.52 -2.28
CA PHE A 109 9.52 8.82 -3.12
C PHE A 109 10.47 9.79 -3.83
N SER A 110 10.01 10.98 -4.21
CA SER A 110 10.87 12.00 -4.80
C SER A 110 11.94 12.48 -3.82
N ASP A 111 11.55 12.72 -2.56
CA ASP A 111 12.48 13.10 -1.49
C ASP A 111 13.47 11.97 -1.16
N TRP A 112 12.99 10.73 -1.08
CA TRP A 112 13.84 9.56 -0.87
C TRP A 112 14.87 9.39 -2.00
N ILE A 113 14.45 9.53 -3.27
CA ILE A 113 15.35 9.48 -4.43
C ILE A 113 16.40 10.58 -4.33
N ASN A 114 15.99 11.82 -4.04
CA ASN A 114 16.91 12.93 -3.89
C ASN A 114 17.94 12.67 -2.77
N SER A 115 17.50 12.18 -1.62
CA SER A 115 18.37 11.93 -0.47
C SER A 115 19.40 10.84 -0.74
N ASN A 116 19.01 9.76 -1.43
CA ASN A 116 19.85 8.59 -1.62
C ASN A 116 20.68 8.62 -2.90
N LEU A 117 20.23 9.32 -3.94
CA LEU A 117 20.84 9.26 -5.28
C LEU A 117 21.38 10.61 -5.79
N ARG A 118 21.22 11.73 -5.07
CA ARG A 118 21.68 13.06 -5.53
C ARG A 118 23.15 13.15 -5.93
N HIS A 119 23.99 12.28 -5.36
CA HIS A 119 25.43 12.29 -5.59
C HIS A 119 25.88 11.34 -6.71
N ASP A 120 24.96 10.57 -7.30
CA ASP A 120 25.29 9.67 -8.41
C ASP A 120 25.72 10.49 -9.65
N PRO A 121 26.89 10.18 -10.25
CA PRO A 121 27.42 10.96 -11.35
C PRO A 121 26.59 10.90 -12.62
N ASP A 122 25.88 9.79 -12.86
CA ASP A 122 25.05 9.58 -14.05
C ASP A 122 23.70 10.29 -13.91
N LEU A 123 23.21 10.48 -12.69
CA LEU A 123 21.91 11.09 -12.40
C LEU A 123 21.94 12.62 -12.25
N LYS A 124 23.10 13.26 -12.40
CA LYS A 124 23.23 14.74 -12.27
C LYS A 124 22.29 15.55 -13.15
N HIS A 125 21.91 15.00 -14.31
CA HIS A 125 20.99 15.65 -15.25
C HIS A 125 19.52 15.39 -14.92
N LEU A 126 19.24 14.42 -14.04
CA LEU A 126 17.90 14.05 -13.59
C LEU A 126 17.62 14.53 -12.17
N LEU A 127 18.62 14.78 -11.33
CA LEU A 127 18.42 15.16 -9.92
C LEU A 127 18.85 16.62 -9.65
N PRO A 128 18.19 17.32 -8.72
CA PRO A 128 17.10 16.87 -7.86
C PRO A 128 15.73 16.86 -8.57
N ILE A 129 14.83 15.97 -8.14
CA ILE A 129 13.39 16.04 -8.43
C ILE A 129 12.83 17.26 -7.70
N ASP A 130 11.86 17.95 -8.32
CA ASP A 130 11.21 19.12 -7.76
C ASP A 130 10.47 18.82 -6.45
N ALA A 131 10.24 19.85 -5.63
CA ALA A 131 9.63 19.71 -4.31
C ALA A 131 8.19 19.17 -4.36
N GLU A 132 7.48 19.33 -5.48
CA GLU A 132 6.15 18.77 -5.68
C GLU A 132 6.19 17.33 -6.20
N GLY A 133 7.36 16.82 -6.61
CA GLY A 133 7.56 15.49 -7.18
C GLY A 133 6.96 15.29 -8.57
N LYS A 134 6.52 16.36 -9.27
CA LYS A 134 5.82 16.24 -10.55
C LYS A 134 6.75 15.78 -11.68
N ALA A 135 8.01 16.21 -11.65
CA ALA A 135 9.01 15.83 -12.64
C ALA A 135 9.48 14.38 -12.49
N LEU A 136 9.12 13.67 -11.41
CA LEU A 136 9.46 12.26 -11.20
C LEU A 136 9.09 11.42 -12.43
N TYR A 137 7.87 11.59 -12.95
CA TYR A 137 7.35 10.79 -14.04
C TYR A 137 8.04 11.02 -15.37
N ASP A 138 8.59 12.22 -15.58
CA ASP A 138 9.40 12.51 -16.77
C ASP A 138 10.83 11.99 -16.62
N LYS A 139 11.38 12.05 -15.41
CA LYS A 139 12.76 11.65 -15.10
C LYS A 139 12.98 10.14 -15.10
N VAL A 140 11.92 9.34 -14.99
CA VAL A 140 12.02 7.88 -15.12
C VAL A 140 12.00 7.37 -16.57
N LYS A 141 11.59 8.22 -17.54
CA LYS A 141 11.29 7.78 -18.93
C LYS A 141 12.50 7.27 -19.72
N ASP A 142 13.72 7.56 -19.29
CA ASP A 142 14.93 7.06 -19.93
C ASP A 142 15.48 5.77 -19.29
N GLY A 143 14.84 5.30 -18.22
CA GLY A 143 15.17 4.08 -17.49
C GLY A 143 16.44 4.13 -16.64
N ILE A 144 17.27 5.18 -16.73
CA ILE A 144 18.52 5.27 -15.96
C ILE A 144 18.21 5.37 -14.47
N LEU A 145 17.28 6.26 -14.11
CA LEU A 145 16.87 6.45 -12.71
C LEU A 145 16.33 5.16 -12.09
N LEU A 146 15.48 4.42 -12.81
CA LEU A 146 14.95 3.14 -12.32
C LEU A 146 16.05 2.10 -12.11
N CYS A 147 16.97 1.95 -13.06
CA CYS A 147 18.10 1.02 -12.91
C CYS A 147 18.95 1.34 -11.67
N LYS A 148 19.21 2.63 -11.42
CA LYS A 148 19.98 3.08 -10.25
C LYS A 148 19.25 2.86 -8.93
N ILE A 149 17.93 3.06 -8.90
CA ILE A 149 17.09 2.76 -7.72
C ILE A 149 17.10 1.27 -7.40
N ILE A 150 17.05 0.40 -8.42
CA ILE A 150 17.15 -1.06 -8.27
C ILE A 150 18.48 -1.43 -7.62
N ASN A 151 19.61 -0.95 -8.15
CA ASN A 151 20.93 -1.22 -7.58
C ASN A 151 21.11 -0.64 -6.18
N HIS A 152 20.50 0.50 -5.88
CA HIS A 152 20.54 1.05 -4.52
C HIS A 152 19.76 0.16 -3.53
N SER A 153 18.63 -0.39 -3.96
CA SER A 153 17.77 -1.25 -3.13
C SER A 153 18.33 -2.66 -2.98
N CYS A 154 18.87 -3.22 -4.07
CA CYS A 154 19.53 -4.51 -4.11
C CYS A 154 20.83 -4.37 -4.92
N PRO A 155 21.98 -4.17 -4.23
CA PRO A 155 23.28 -4.05 -4.88
C PRO A 155 23.58 -5.20 -5.84
N ASP A 156 24.37 -4.90 -6.87
CA ASP A 156 24.84 -5.86 -7.89
C ASP A 156 23.75 -6.56 -8.72
N THR A 157 22.50 -6.06 -8.69
CA THR A 157 21.41 -6.59 -9.53
C THR A 157 21.62 -6.29 -11.01
N ILE A 158 22.03 -5.05 -11.33
CA ILE A 158 22.24 -4.57 -12.69
C ILE A 158 23.72 -4.22 -12.86
N ASP A 159 24.38 -4.83 -13.83
CA ASP A 159 25.69 -4.37 -14.27
C ASP A 159 25.55 -2.98 -14.90
N GLU A 160 26.14 -1.98 -14.26
CA GLU A 160 26.07 -0.59 -14.70
C GLU A 160 26.55 -0.35 -16.13
N ARG A 161 27.38 -1.23 -16.68
CA ARG A 161 27.88 -1.16 -18.06
C ARG A 161 26.80 -1.46 -19.09
N ALA A 162 25.74 -2.19 -18.69
CA ALA A 162 24.59 -2.49 -19.53
C ALA A 162 23.62 -1.30 -19.65
N ILE A 163 23.75 -0.28 -18.80
CA ILE A 163 22.89 0.90 -18.82
C ILE A 163 23.38 1.86 -19.91
N ASN A 164 22.50 2.19 -20.86
CA ASN A 164 22.75 3.24 -21.83
C ASN A 164 22.68 4.61 -21.11
N LYS A 165 23.81 5.34 -21.04
CA LYS A 165 23.92 6.59 -20.26
C LYS A 165 24.08 7.87 -21.10
N LYS A 166 24.41 7.76 -22.39
CA LYS A 166 24.74 8.91 -23.27
C LYS A 166 24.02 8.82 -24.61
N ASN A 167 23.73 9.99 -25.21
CA ASN A 167 23.13 10.12 -26.55
C ASN A 167 21.90 9.23 -26.74
N LEU A 168 20.97 9.29 -25.79
CA LEU A 168 19.85 8.36 -25.70
C LEU A 168 18.87 8.56 -26.85
N THR A 169 18.76 7.54 -27.69
CA THR A 169 17.70 7.40 -28.69
C THR A 169 16.44 6.80 -28.06
N VAL A 170 15.33 6.81 -28.79
CA VAL A 170 14.09 6.13 -28.35
C VAL A 170 14.34 4.65 -28.06
N TYR A 171 15.16 3.99 -28.90
CA TYR A 171 15.50 2.58 -28.74
C TYR A 171 16.32 2.32 -27.46
N THR A 172 17.38 3.09 -27.23
CA THR A 172 18.24 2.89 -26.04
C THR A 172 17.52 3.23 -24.73
N LYS A 173 16.57 4.17 -24.75
CA LYS A 173 15.68 4.41 -23.59
C LYS A 173 14.78 3.21 -23.32
N HIS A 174 14.21 2.63 -24.37
CA HIS A 174 13.38 1.44 -24.27
C HIS A 174 14.18 0.23 -23.76
N GLU A 175 15.43 0.06 -24.20
CA GLU A 175 16.36 -0.96 -23.67
C GLU A 175 16.60 -0.77 -22.17
N ASN A 176 16.88 0.45 -21.71
CA ASN A 176 17.05 0.73 -20.28
C ASN A 176 15.79 0.42 -19.47
N LEU A 177 14.61 0.79 -19.97
CA LEU A 177 13.33 0.51 -19.30
C LEU A 177 13.05 -0.99 -19.24
N THR A 178 13.36 -1.72 -20.31
CA THR A 178 13.24 -3.18 -20.34
C THR A 178 14.20 -3.83 -19.36
N LEU A 179 15.45 -3.37 -19.31
CA LEU A 179 16.45 -3.81 -18.34
C LEU A 179 15.96 -3.58 -16.91
N ALA A 180 15.42 -2.39 -16.62
CA ALA A 180 14.85 -2.08 -15.31
C ALA A 180 13.69 -3.00 -14.93
N LEU A 181 12.77 -3.29 -15.86
CA LEU A 181 11.62 -4.18 -15.61
C LEU A 181 12.08 -5.62 -15.33
N VAL A 182 12.91 -6.20 -16.18
CA VAL A 182 13.43 -7.57 -15.99
C VAL A 182 14.22 -7.68 -14.68
N SER A 183 15.00 -6.66 -14.34
CA SER A 183 15.77 -6.62 -13.10
C SER A 183 14.87 -6.45 -11.88
N SER A 184 13.79 -5.66 -11.98
CA SER A 184 12.78 -5.55 -10.93
C SER A 184 12.07 -6.89 -10.69
N GLN A 185 11.77 -7.63 -11.75
CA GLN A 185 11.20 -8.96 -11.66
C GLN A 185 12.15 -9.94 -10.95
N ALA A 186 13.45 -9.88 -11.28
CA ALA A 186 14.48 -10.73 -10.69
C ALA A 186 14.68 -10.51 -9.17
N ILE A 187 14.36 -9.32 -8.66
CA ILE A 187 14.36 -9.03 -7.22
C ILE A 187 13.01 -9.30 -6.54
N GLY A 188 12.01 -9.79 -7.28
CA GLY A 188 10.71 -10.19 -6.75
C GLY A 188 9.60 -9.14 -6.83
N CYS A 189 9.74 -8.10 -7.67
CA CYS A 189 8.62 -7.21 -7.98
C CYS A 189 7.60 -7.91 -8.89
N ASN A 190 6.31 -7.73 -8.61
CA ASN A 190 5.24 -8.12 -9.51
C ASN A 190 5.04 -7.02 -10.57
N ILE A 191 5.34 -7.38 -11.82
CA ILE A 191 5.27 -6.47 -12.98
C ILE A 191 4.31 -6.98 -14.07
N VAL A 192 3.43 -7.94 -13.78
CA VAL A 192 2.58 -8.63 -14.78
C VAL A 192 1.76 -7.67 -15.66
N ASN A 193 1.47 -6.45 -15.16
CA ASN A 193 0.70 -5.42 -15.86
C ASN A 193 1.52 -4.15 -16.19
N ILE A 194 2.85 -4.23 -16.27
CA ILE A 194 3.72 -3.08 -16.58
C ILE A 194 4.63 -3.44 -17.74
N ASP A 195 4.58 -2.64 -18.81
CA ASP A 195 5.51 -2.74 -19.92
C ASP A 195 6.44 -1.50 -20.02
N ALA A 196 7.51 -1.63 -20.81
CA ALA A 196 8.46 -0.54 -21.00
C ALA A 196 7.83 0.67 -21.71
N HIS A 197 6.76 0.46 -22.49
CA HIS A 197 6.05 1.54 -23.17
C HIS A 197 5.28 2.43 -22.19
N ASP A 198 4.67 1.81 -21.19
CA ASP A 198 3.92 2.46 -20.13
C ASP A 198 4.80 3.31 -19.23
N LEU A 199 5.99 2.81 -18.90
CA LEU A 199 7.01 3.60 -18.21
C LEU A 199 7.57 4.72 -19.09
N SER A 200 7.74 4.50 -20.40
CA SER A 200 8.19 5.55 -21.33
C SER A 200 7.20 6.71 -21.44
N LYS A 201 5.91 6.45 -21.19
CA LYS A 201 4.85 7.47 -21.08
C LYS A 201 4.82 8.15 -19.72
N GLY A 202 5.50 7.61 -18.72
CA GLY A 202 5.52 8.12 -17.35
C GLY A 202 4.15 8.00 -16.67
N LYS A 203 3.42 6.90 -16.90
CA LYS A 203 2.10 6.68 -16.28
C LYS A 203 2.22 6.70 -14.74
N PRO A 204 1.64 7.69 -14.04
CA PRO A 204 1.95 7.93 -12.63
C PRO A 204 1.73 6.74 -11.69
N HIS A 205 0.57 6.07 -11.78
CA HIS A 205 0.23 4.95 -10.91
C HIS A 205 1.16 3.73 -11.11
N LEU A 206 1.64 3.49 -12.33
CA LEU A 206 2.58 2.39 -12.61
C LEU A 206 3.97 2.74 -12.11
N VAL A 207 4.41 3.98 -12.31
CA VAL A 207 5.71 4.46 -11.82
C VAL A 207 5.76 4.40 -10.30
N LEU A 208 4.77 4.96 -9.60
CA LEU A 208 4.73 4.92 -8.13
C LEU A 208 4.59 3.48 -7.61
N GLY A 209 3.76 2.65 -8.25
CA GLY A 209 3.62 1.25 -7.88
C GLY A 209 4.92 0.46 -8.00
N LEU A 210 5.67 0.65 -9.09
CA LEU A 210 6.96 0.02 -9.29
C LEU A 210 8.02 0.56 -8.30
N LEU A 211 8.10 1.88 -8.14
CA LEU A 211 9.03 2.51 -7.19
C LEU A 211 8.79 2.01 -5.76
N TRP A 212 7.53 1.95 -5.32
CA TRP A 212 7.19 1.42 -4.01
C TRP A 212 7.69 -0.02 -3.83
N GLN A 213 7.45 -0.90 -4.81
CA GLN A 213 7.90 -2.29 -4.72
C GLN A 213 9.42 -2.38 -4.59
N ILE A 214 10.17 -1.63 -5.40
CA ILE A 214 11.65 -1.63 -5.36
C ILE A 214 12.16 -1.07 -4.03
N ILE A 215 11.66 0.09 -3.60
CA ILE A 215 12.04 0.73 -2.34
C ILE A 215 11.72 -0.18 -1.14
N ARG A 216 10.52 -0.79 -1.12
CA ARG A 216 10.09 -1.72 -0.07
C ARG A 216 11.02 -2.91 0.03
N ILE A 217 11.44 -3.49 -1.10
CA ILE A 217 12.43 -4.58 -1.11
C ILE A 217 13.75 -4.10 -0.49
N GLY A 218 14.26 -2.93 -0.91
CA GLY A 218 15.52 -2.40 -0.37
C GLY A 218 15.47 -2.11 1.13
N LEU A 219 14.36 -1.57 1.62
CA LEU A 219 14.16 -1.29 3.04
C LEU A 219 14.15 -2.56 3.89
N PHE A 220 13.61 -3.68 3.38
CA PHE A 220 13.45 -4.92 4.14
C PHE A 220 14.58 -5.93 3.93
N ASN A 221 15.31 -5.86 2.81
CA ASN A 221 16.44 -6.74 2.53
C ASN A 221 17.58 -6.59 3.56
N GLN A 222 17.61 -5.46 4.29
CA GLN A 222 18.57 -5.21 5.37
C GLN A 222 18.11 -5.76 6.74
N ILE A 223 16.84 -6.14 6.88
CA ILE A 223 16.26 -6.62 8.14
C ILE A 223 16.40 -8.14 8.21
N THR A 224 17.65 -8.61 8.29
CA THR A 224 18.00 -10.03 8.39
C THR A 224 18.96 -10.24 9.55
N LEU A 225 19.05 -11.47 10.06
CA LEU A 225 19.99 -11.82 11.12
C LEU A 225 21.46 -11.64 10.71
N GLU A 226 21.77 -11.79 9.42
CA GLU A 226 23.09 -11.57 8.85
C GLU A 226 23.51 -10.09 8.98
N ASN A 227 22.62 -9.18 8.57
CA ASN A 227 22.87 -7.74 8.63
C ASN A 227 22.71 -7.17 10.05
N CYS A 228 21.80 -7.75 10.84
CA CYS A 228 21.49 -7.34 12.20
C CYS A 228 21.40 -8.54 13.16
N PRO A 229 22.54 -9.06 13.67
CA PRO A 229 22.54 -10.19 14.61
C PRO A 229 21.76 -9.94 15.91
N GLY A 230 21.61 -8.65 16.29
CA GLY A 230 20.83 -8.22 17.45
C GLY A 230 19.34 -8.54 17.36
N LEU A 231 18.81 -8.92 16.18
CA LEU A 231 17.42 -9.36 16.01
C LEU A 231 17.06 -10.54 16.94
N THR A 232 18.02 -11.35 17.35
CA THR A 232 17.83 -12.41 18.36
C THR A 232 17.25 -11.91 19.68
N THR A 233 17.52 -10.64 20.05
CA THR A 233 16.96 -10.01 21.27
C THR A 233 15.45 -9.73 21.17
N LEU A 234 14.86 -9.89 19.98
CA LEU A 234 13.42 -9.74 19.73
C LEU A 234 12.64 -11.07 19.87
N LEU A 235 13.32 -12.16 20.23
CA LEU A 235 12.66 -13.43 20.55
C LEU A 235 11.83 -13.29 21.82
N LEU A 236 10.61 -13.80 21.77
CA LEU A 236 9.77 -13.91 22.96
C LEU A 236 10.13 -15.17 23.76
N ASP A 237 9.67 -15.23 25.00
CA ASP A 237 9.92 -16.38 25.88
C ASP A 237 9.44 -17.69 25.23
N GLY A 238 10.39 -18.61 25.00
CA GLY A 238 10.13 -19.93 24.42
C GLY A 238 10.15 -19.98 22.88
N GLU A 239 10.37 -18.87 22.18
CA GLU A 239 10.55 -18.86 20.73
C GLU A 239 11.97 -19.24 20.31
N ARG A 240 12.07 -19.90 19.15
CA ARG A 240 13.34 -20.18 18.50
C ARG A 240 13.63 -19.15 17.41
N ILE A 241 14.90 -19.05 17.02
CA ILE A 241 15.35 -18.18 15.92
C ILE A 241 14.56 -18.47 14.63
N GLU A 242 14.26 -19.73 14.35
CA GLU A 242 13.44 -20.13 13.20
C GLU A 242 12.04 -19.52 13.22
N ASP A 243 11.46 -19.28 14.39
CA ASP A 243 10.12 -18.68 14.50
C ASP A 243 10.17 -17.18 14.20
N LEU A 244 11.27 -16.51 14.57
CA LEU A 244 11.53 -15.13 14.16
C LEU A 244 11.70 -15.00 12.63
N MET A 245 12.39 -15.97 12.00
CA MET A 245 12.64 -15.95 10.56
C MET A 245 11.38 -16.20 9.70
N LYS A 246 10.34 -16.82 10.27
CA LYS A 246 9.03 -16.97 9.61
C LYS A 246 8.22 -15.68 9.62
N LEU A 247 8.60 -14.69 10.43
CA LEU A 247 7.86 -13.44 10.50
C LEU A 247 8.08 -12.60 9.26
N SER A 248 7.03 -11.92 8.84
CA SER A 248 7.16 -10.87 7.84
C SER A 248 8.06 -9.74 8.38
N PRO A 249 8.74 -8.98 7.48
CA PRO A 249 9.52 -7.82 7.90
C PRO A 249 8.73 -6.80 8.74
N GLU A 250 7.43 -6.63 8.45
CA GLU A 250 6.54 -5.78 9.25
C GLU A 250 6.38 -6.28 10.69
N ALA A 251 6.17 -7.59 10.87
CA ALA A 251 6.03 -8.19 12.19
C ALA A 251 7.34 -8.08 13.00
N ILE A 252 8.50 -8.21 12.34
CA ILE A 252 9.81 -7.96 12.96
C ILE A 252 9.91 -6.51 13.42
N LEU A 253 9.54 -5.54 12.57
CA LEU A 253 9.55 -4.12 12.92
C LEU A 253 8.60 -3.80 14.07
N LEU A 254 7.40 -4.41 14.13
CA LEU A 254 6.48 -4.23 15.26
C LEU A 254 7.09 -4.74 16.56
N ARG A 255 7.74 -5.91 16.55
CA ARG A 255 8.48 -6.42 17.71
C ARG A 255 9.60 -5.50 18.13
N TRP A 256 10.37 -5.01 17.16
CA TRP A 256 11.45 -4.06 17.40
C TRP A 256 10.97 -2.76 18.06
N VAL A 257 9.88 -2.16 17.56
CA VAL A 257 9.29 -0.98 18.20
C VAL A 257 8.88 -1.29 19.63
N ASN A 258 8.18 -2.40 19.85
CA ASN A 258 7.71 -2.78 21.18
C ASN A 258 8.84 -3.10 22.17
N HIS A 259 9.92 -3.74 21.72
CA HIS A 259 11.12 -3.97 22.51
C HIS A 259 11.70 -2.65 23.04
N HIS A 260 11.80 -1.62 22.18
CA HIS A 260 12.31 -0.31 22.58
C HIS A 260 11.33 0.46 23.48
N LEU A 261 10.02 0.37 23.23
CA LEU A 261 9.01 0.95 24.13
C LEU A 261 9.08 0.33 25.53
N GLU A 262 9.27 -0.98 25.63
CA GLU A 262 9.43 -1.68 26.89
C GLU A 262 10.68 -1.24 27.65
N ARG A 263 11.83 -1.15 26.97
CA ARG A 263 13.08 -0.62 27.54
C ARG A 263 12.95 0.82 28.01
N ALA A 264 12.12 1.62 27.33
CA ALA A 264 11.80 2.99 27.74
C ALA A 264 10.79 3.07 28.89
N GLY A 265 10.27 1.95 29.41
CA GLY A 265 9.28 1.89 30.48
C GLY A 265 7.88 2.34 30.05
N VAL A 266 7.58 2.34 28.75
CA VAL A 266 6.27 2.70 28.21
C VAL A 266 5.34 1.48 28.26
N SER A 267 4.13 1.65 28.79
CA SER A 267 3.15 0.55 28.91
C SER A 267 2.36 0.29 27.62
N ARG A 268 2.19 1.31 26.78
CA ARG A 268 1.55 1.19 25.46
C ARG A 268 2.37 0.30 24.53
N ARG A 269 1.69 -0.47 23.68
CA ARG A 269 2.30 -1.31 22.64
C ARG A 269 1.75 -0.93 21.26
N CYS A 270 2.60 -1.04 20.26
CA CYS A 270 2.29 -0.82 18.85
C CYS A 270 1.84 -2.14 18.22
N ASN A 271 0.66 -2.16 17.60
CA ASN A 271 0.12 -3.32 16.92
C ASN A 271 -0.05 -3.08 15.41
N ASN A 272 0.06 -1.83 14.96
CA ASN A 272 -0.06 -1.43 13.56
C ASN A 272 0.68 -0.11 13.30
N PHE A 273 1.13 0.09 12.06
CA PHE A 273 1.73 1.36 11.62
C PHE A 273 0.68 2.32 11.02
N GLN A 274 -0.50 2.40 11.64
CA GLN A 274 -1.61 3.27 11.24
C GLN A 274 -2.11 4.08 12.44
N GLY A 275 -3.17 3.63 13.11
CA GLY A 275 -3.78 4.33 14.23
C GLY A 275 -2.90 4.37 15.48
N ASP A 276 -2.11 3.33 15.74
CA ASP A 276 -1.32 3.28 16.98
C ASP A 276 -0.18 4.30 17.00
N ILE A 277 0.26 4.79 15.84
CA ILE A 277 1.37 5.73 15.69
C ILE A 277 0.93 7.17 15.36
N SER A 278 -0.36 7.39 15.08
CA SER A 278 -0.84 8.62 14.45
C SER A 278 -0.75 9.86 15.36
N ASP A 279 -0.69 9.64 16.67
CA ASP A 279 -0.49 10.70 17.68
C ASP A 279 0.99 11.01 17.94
N SER A 280 1.92 10.37 17.23
CA SER A 280 3.38 10.55 17.34
C SER A 280 3.99 10.23 18.72
N GLU A 281 3.25 9.66 19.66
CA GLU A 281 3.78 9.34 21.00
C GLU A 281 4.75 8.17 20.95
N ILE A 282 4.34 7.09 20.28
CA ILE A 282 5.19 5.91 20.05
C ILE A 282 6.48 6.30 19.35
N TYR A 283 6.39 7.11 18.28
CA TYR A 283 7.57 7.58 17.57
C TYR A 283 8.48 8.44 18.44
N SER A 284 7.93 9.31 19.28
CA SER A 284 8.74 10.18 20.15
C SER A 284 9.56 9.35 21.14
N HIS A 285 8.94 8.33 21.77
CA HIS A 285 9.65 7.42 22.66
C HIS A 285 10.68 6.56 21.92
N LEU A 286 10.30 5.99 20.78
CA LEU A 286 11.19 5.18 19.95
C LEU A 286 12.44 5.96 19.53
N LEU A 287 12.26 7.17 18.98
CA LEU A 287 13.35 8.03 18.56
C LEU A 287 14.30 8.33 19.73
N LYS A 288 13.75 8.61 20.92
CA LYS A 288 14.59 8.86 22.10
C LYS A 288 15.38 7.63 22.53
N GLN A 289 14.81 6.44 22.38
CA GLN A 289 15.42 5.19 22.81
C GLN A 289 16.55 4.74 21.87
N ILE A 290 16.37 4.89 20.55
CA ILE A 290 17.34 4.45 19.53
C ILE A 290 18.42 5.50 19.24
N ALA A 291 18.18 6.74 19.66
CA ALA A 291 19.09 7.85 19.43
C ALA A 291 20.43 7.68 20.19
N PRO A 292 21.58 7.84 19.52
CA PRO A 292 22.86 7.97 20.19
C PRO A 292 22.84 9.16 21.18
N PRO A 293 23.54 9.08 22.33
CA PRO A 293 23.51 10.14 23.34
C PRO A 293 23.87 11.54 22.81
N GLU A 294 24.72 11.62 21.78
CA GLU A 294 25.24 12.88 21.21
C GLU A 294 24.23 13.59 20.30
N SER A 295 23.21 12.89 19.84
CA SER A 295 22.23 13.40 18.85
C SER A 295 21.24 14.42 19.43
N ASN A 296 21.22 14.61 20.76
CA ASN A 296 20.34 15.57 21.45
C ASN A 296 18.85 15.42 21.07
N VAL A 297 18.40 14.19 20.83
CA VAL A 297 16.98 13.86 20.68
C VAL A 297 16.27 13.99 22.02
N THR A 298 15.13 14.69 22.02
CA THR A 298 14.32 14.99 23.21
C THR A 298 12.89 14.47 23.06
N LEU A 299 12.13 14.47 24.16
CA LEU A 299 10.70 14.12 24.19
C LEU A 299 9.79 15.36 24.12
N GLU A 300 10.29 16.49 23.61
CA GLU A 300 9.56 17.76 23.62
C GLU A 300 8.24 17.71 22.83
N ALA A 301 8.15 16.83 21.83
CA ALA A 301 6.91 16.55 21.10
C ALA A 301 5.75 16.17 22.04
N LEU A 302 6.01 15.43 23.12
CA LEU A 302 4.97 14.98 24.05
C LEU A 302 4.29 16.13 24.82
N LEU A 303 4.91 17.31 24.87
CA LEU A 303 4.34 18.50 25.51
C LEU A 303 3.33 19.21 24.58
N GLU A 304 3.42 18.97 23.27
CA GLU A 304 2.55 19.58 22.28
C GLU A 304 1.19 18.87 22.25
N LYS A 305 0.10 19.64 22.30
CA LYS A 305 -1.27 19.10 22.32
C LYS A 305 -1.82 18.86 20.93
N ASN A 306 -1.44 19.68 19.95
CA ASN A 306 -1.90 19.52 18.59
C ASN A 306 -1.12 18.38 17.91
N GLN A 307 -1.81 17.36 17.43
CA GLN A 307 -1.18 16.17 16.83
C GLN A 307 -0.31 16.50 15.61
N LEU A 308 -0.73 17.46 14.77
CA LEU A 308 0.02 17.84 13.57
C LEU A 308 1.33 18.56 13.95
N ASN A 309 1.27 19.50 14.89
CA ASN A 309 2.48 20.18 15.40
C ASN A 309 3.40 19.19 16.12
N ARG A 310 2.83 18.28 16.91
CA ARG A 310 3.57 17.20 17.58
C ARG A 310 4.29 16.31 16.57
N ALA A 311 3.62 15.92 15.49
CA ALA A 311 4.22 15.14 14.41
C ALA A 311 5.38 15.90 13.74
N GLU A 312 5.25 17.20 13.50
CA GLU A 312 6.35 18.02 12.98
C GLU A 312 7.56 18.06 13.94
N ILE A 313 7.32 18.28 15.23
CA ILE A 313 8.39 18.27 16.25
C ILE A 313 9.06 16.89 16.33
N MET A 314 8.28 15.81 16.25
CA MET A 314 8.78 14.43 16.21
C MET A 314 9.66 14.20 14.97
N LEU A 315 9.24 14.67 13.79
CA LEU A 315 10.04 14.57 12.57
C LEU A 315 11.30 15.44 12.60
N GLN A 316 11.28 16.56 13.32
CA GLN A 316 12.50 17.34 13.61
C GLN A 316 13.47 16.55 14.49
N GLN A 317 12.98 15.75 15.44
CA GLN A 317 13.85 14.83 16.19
C GLN A 317 14.42 13.73 15.28
N ALA A 318 13.62 13.15 14.38
CA ALA A 318 14.10 12.18 13.40
C ALA A 318 15.16 12.78 12.46
N ALA A 319 15.06 14.08 12.12
CA ALA A 319 16.06 14.77 11.30
C ALA A 319 17.44 14.85 11.99
N LYS A 320 17.50 14.94 13.33
CA LYS A 320 18.76 14.90 14.09
C LYS A 320 19.49 13.55 13.93
N LEU A 321 18.74 12.49 13.63
CA LEU A 321 19.27 11.15 13.35
C LEU A 321 19.51 10.90 11.86
N GLY A 322 19.29 11.89 10.99
CA GLY A 322 19.33 11.72 9.53
C GLY A 322 18.18 10.86 8.98
N CYS A 323 17.09 10.69 9.75
CA CYS A 323 16.03 9.72 9.44
C CYS A 323 14.68 10.35 9.06
N ARG A 324 14.61 11.68 8.87
CA ARG A 324 13.39 12.36 8.39
C ARG A 324 13.19 12.09 6.90
N SER A 325 12.59 10.96 6.57
CA SER A 325 12.24 10.54 5.21
C SER A 325 10.88 9.84 5.17
N PHE A 326 10.29 9.70 3.98
CA PHE A 326 9.01 9.05 3.67
C PHE A 326 7.72 9.71 4.18
N VAL A 327 7.73 10.34 5.35
CA VAL A 327 6.51 10.89 5.97
C VAL A 327 6.59 12.39 6.19
N THR A 328 5.47 13.05 5.97
CA THR A 328 5.17 14.40 6.46
C THR A 328 4.36 14.32 7.76
N PRO A 329 4.20 15.44 8.51
CA PRO A 329 3.33 15.45 9.69
C PRO A 329 1.90 14.98 9.38
N SER A 330 1.38 15.34 8.21
CA SER A 330 0.05 14.93 7.74
C SER A 330 -0.02 13.40 7.55
N ASP A 331 1.01 12.79 6.98
CA ASP A 331 1.04 11.35 6.72
C ASP A 331 1.07 10.52 8.00
N VAL A 332 1.74 11.02 9.03
CA VAL A 332 1.74 10.43 10.37
C VAL A 332 0.35 10.50 10.98
N VAL A 333 -0.24 11.70 11.05
CA VAL A 333 -1.56 11.91 11.69
C VAL A 333 -2.68 11.17 10.96
N ASN A 334 -2.61 11.08 9.63
CA ASN A 334 -3.58 10.34 8.83
C ASN A 334 -3.31 8.83 8.81
N GLY A 335 -2.25 8.34 9.48
CA GLY A 335 -1.93 6.92 9.58
C GLY A 335 -1.69 6.27 8.22
N ILE A 336 -0.99 6.96 7.31
CA ILE A 336 -0.70 6.41 5.97
C ILE A 336 0.27 5.24 6.10
N TYR A 337 -0.29 4.04 6.12
CA TYR A 337 0.40 2.78 6.40
C TYR A 337 1.74 2.62 5.69
N LYS A 338 1.76 2.72 4.35
CA LYS A 338 2.97 2.48 3.56
C LYS A 338 4.11 3.43 3.94
N LEU A 339 3.80 4.71 4.10
CA LEU A 339 4.79 5.74 4.42
C LEU A 339 5.29 5.58 5.86
N ASN A 340 4.40 5.27 6.81
CA ASN A 340 4.78 4.99 8.19
C ASN A 340 5.65 3.73 8.31
N LEU A 341 5.28 2.65 7.61
CA LEU A 341 6.08 1.44 7.55
C LEU A 341 7.48 1.71 6.96
N ALA A 342 7.56 2.51 5.90
CA ALA A 342 8.84 2.91 5.31
C ALA A 342 9.67 3.78 6.25
N PHE A 343 9.04 4.71 6.98
CA PHE A 343 9.70 5.53 8.00
C PHE A 343 10.26 4.66 9.14
N VAL A 344 9.49 3.70 9.65
CA VAL A 344 9.95 2.75 10.69
C VAL A 344 11.11 1.89 10.19
N ALA A 345 11.01 1.35 8.96
CA ALA A 345 12.09 0.58 8.36
C ALA A 345 13.36 1.42 8.19
N ASN A 346 13.21 2.69 7.79
CA ASN A 346 14.33 3.63 7.70
C ASN A 346 14.99 3.87 9.07
N LEU A 347 14.20 4.03 10.13
CA LEU A 347 14.73 4.15 11.49
C LEU A 347 15.49 2.89 11.90
N PHE A 348 14.94 1.70 11.66
CA PHE A 348 15.61 0.43 11.95
C PHE A 348 16.94 0.31 11.20
N ASN A 349 16.95 0.57 9.90
CA ASN A 349 18.15 0.39 9.07
C ASN A 349 19.30 1.32 9.46
N ASN A 350 18.99 2.52 9.98
CA ASN A 350 20.01 3.49 10.40
C ASN A 350 20.38 3.36 11.88
N HIS A 351 19.42 3.04 12.74
CA HIS A 351 19.58 2.97 14.20
C HIS A 351 18.83 1.76 14.79
N PRO A 352 19.31 0.51 14.56
CA PRO A 352 18.64 -0.66 15.12
C PRO A 352 18.57 -0.63 16.66
N GLY A 353 19.62 -0.10 17.31
CA GLY A 353 19.67 0.00 18.78
C GLY A 353 19.58 -1.35 19.50
N LEU A 354 19.88 -2.46 18.82
CA LEU A 354 19.86 -3.81 19.40
C LEU A 354 21.26 -4.19 19.85
N ASP A 355 21.36 -4.68 21.09
CA ASP A 355 22.61 -5.17 21.64
C ASP A 355 23.00 -6.46 20.90
N ARG A 356 24.28 -6.58 20.53
CA ARG A 356 24.77 -7.85 19.95
C ARG A 356 24.79 -8.91 21.06
N PRO A 357 24.26 -10.11 20.82
CA PRO A 357 24.38 -11.19 21.79
C PRO A 357 25.86 -11.52 22.04
N GLU A 358 26.18 -11.87 23.29
CA GLU A 358 27.52 -12.32 23.67
C GLU A 358 27.72 -13.77 23.18
N GLY A 359 28.64 -13.95 22.23
CA GLY A 359 28.99 -15.26 21.67
C GLY A 359 28.41 -15.52 20.28
N ASP A 360 28.79 -16.66 19.69
CA ASP A 360 28.23 -17.12 18.42
C ASP A 360 26.79 -17.60 18.64
N ILE A 361 25.90 -17.16 17.75
CA ILE A 361 24.49 -17.57 17.79
C ILE A 361 24.39 -18.98 17.21
N GLU A 362 24.19 -19.99 18.07
CA GLU A 362 23.99 -21.37 17.64
C GLU A 362 22.86 -21.47 16.60
N GLY A 363 23.15 -22.05 15.44
CA GLY A 363 22.19 -22.25 14.35
C GLY A 363 22.19 -21.16 13.27
N LEU A 364 22.91 -20.05 13.43
CA LEU A 364 22.97 -18.98 12.40
C LEU A 364 23.59 -19.48 11.08
N GLU A 365 24.59 -20.36 11.17
CA GLU A 365 25.32 -20.91 10.02
C GLU A 365 24.43 -21.73 9.07
N ASN A 366 23.31 -22.27 9.56
CA ASN A 366 22.36 -23.06 8.77
C ASN A 366 21.18 -22.24 8.24
N LEU A 367 21.16 -20.92 8.49
CA LEU A 367 20.04 -20.02 8.17
C LEU A 367 20.31 -19.09 6.98
N GLU A 368 21.46 -19.24 6.31
CA GLU A 368 21.78 -18.45 5.11
C GLU A 368 20.86 -18.87 3.95
N GLU A 369 20.13 -17.91 3.39
CA GLU A 369 19.34 -18.14 2.17
C GLU A 369 20.31 -18.40 1.01
N THR A 370 20.26 -19.60 0.45
CA THR A 370 21.05 -19.94 -0.72
C THR A 370 20.62 -19.13 -1.94
N ARG A 371 21.53 -18.97 -2.90
CA ARG A 371 21.22 -18.30 -4.17
C ARG A 371 20.04 -18.94 -4.90
N GLU A 372 19.90 -20.27 -4.82
CA GLU A 372 18.81 -20.99 -5.46
C GLU A 372 17.47 -20.70 -4.78
N GLU A 373 17.42 -20.73 -3.44
CA GLU A 373 16.24 -20.36 -2.66
C GLU A 373 15.80 -18.93 -2.95
N LYS A 374 16.73 -17.98 -2.92
CA LYS A 374 16.46 -16.57 -3.28
C LYS A 374 15.88 -16.44 -4.68
N THR A 375 16.42 -17.20 -5.63
CA THR A 375 15.95 -17.19 -7.03
C THR A 375 14.52 -17.69 -7.14
N TYR A 376 14.17 -18.81 -6.51
CA TYR A 376 12.81 -19.33 -6.53
C TYR A 376 11.83 -18.42 -5.79
N ARG A 377 12.21 -17.91 -4.61
CA ARG A 377 11.39 -16.96 -3.85
C ARG A 377 11.07 -15.72 -4.68
N ASN A 378 12.07 -15.09 -5.27
CA ASN A 378 11.87 -13.91 -6.11
C ASN A 378 11.01 -14.22 -7.33
N TRP A 379 11.23 -15.35 -8.00
CA TRP A 379 10.40 -15.79 -9.10
C TRP A 379 8.93 -15.95 -8.70
N MET A 380 8.64 -16.65 -7.60
CA MET A 380 7.27 -16.85 -7.10
C MET A 380 6.60 -15.52 -6.78
N ASN A 381 7.28 -14.64 -6.04
CA ASN A 381 6.75 -13.32 -5.70
C ASN A 381 6.52 -12.44 -6.94
N SER A 382 7.37 -12.56 -7.96
CA SER A 382 7.20 -11.85 -9.23
C SER A 382 5.96 -12.27 -10.01
N MET A 383 5.45 -13.48 -9.76
CA MET A 383 4.19 -13.98 -10.33
C MET A 383 2.95 -13.46 -9.59
N GLY A 384 3.13 -12.76 -8.45
CA GLY A 384 2.03 -12.14 -7.71
C GLY A 384 1.25 -13.10 -6.80
N VAL A 385 1.89 -14.17 -6.32
CA VAL A 385 1.28 -15.10 -5.35
C VAL A 385 0.98 -14.44 -4.01
N LEU A 386 -0.05 -14.94 -3.32
CA LEU A 386 -0.48 -14.49 -1.99
C LEU A 386 -0.69 -15.69 -1.04
N PRO A 387 -0.13 -15.72 0.17
CA PRO A 387 0.68 -14.67 0.79
C PRO A 387 2.05 -14.50 0.12
N TYR A 388 2.68 -13.35 0.37
CA TYR A 388 4.04 -13.07 -0.12
C TYR A 388 5.02 -14.05 0.52
N VAL A 389 5.89 -14.65 -0.30
CA VAL A 389 6.84 -15.67 0.14
C VAL A 389 8.07 -14.97 0.72
N ASN A 390 8.28 -15.12 2.03
CA ASN A 390 9.47 -14.64 2.74
C ASN A 390 10.45 -15.79 2.96
N TRP A 391 9.95 -16.97 3.36
CA TRP A 391 10.77 -18.15 3.62
C TRP A 391 10.18 -19.40 2.99
N LEU A 392 10.89 -19.98 2.01
CA LEU A 392 10.34 -21.03 1.14
C LEU A 392 9.81 -22.25 1.90
N TYR A 393 10.52 -22.72 2.92
CA TYR A 393 10.15 -23.97 3.58
C TYR A 393 8.94 -23.85 4.52
N SER A 394 8.63 -22.65 5.04
CA SER A 394 7.41 -22.43 5.82
C SER A 394 6.26 -22.02 4.93
N ASP A 395 6.50 -21.07 4.03
CA ASP A 395 5.44 -20.36 3.32
C ASP A 395 4.84 -21.21 2.19
N LEU A 396 5.50 -22.30 1.81
CA LEU A 396 4.98 -23.28 0.86
C LEU A 396 4.35 -24.51 1.53
N ALA A 397 4.41 -24.61 2.86
CA ALA A 397 4.04 -25.83 3.58
C ALA A 397 2.55 -26.20 3.47
N ASP A 398 1.67 -25.21 3.35
CA ASP A 398 0.23 -25.41 3.17
C ASP A 398 -0.18 -25.69 1.70
N GLY A 399 0.77 -25.55 0.75
CA GLY A 399 0.57 -25.76 -0.67
C GLY A 399 -0.23 -24.66 -1.39
N LEU A 400 -0.72 -23.62 -0.70
CA LEU A 400 -1.57 -22.58 -1.29
C LEU A 400 -0.83 -21.80 -2.40
N VAL A 401 0.42 -21.42 -2.14
CA VAL A 401 1.27 -20.74 -3.12
C VAL A 401 1.56 -21.64 -4.32
N ILE A 402 1.79 -22.94 -4.09
CA ILE A 402 2.05 -23.91 -5.16
C ILE A 402 0.84 -24.03 -6.09
N PHE A 403 -0.38 -24.08 -5.53
CA PHE A 403 -1.60 -24.11 -6.34
C PHE A 403 -1.78 -22.82 -7.16
N GLN A 404 -1.50 -21.65 -6.59
CA GLN A 404 -1.52 -20.40 -7.36
C GLN A 404 -0.55 -20.45 -8.54
N LEU A 405 0.67 -20.93 -8.33
CA LEU A 405 1.67 -21.05 -9.40
C LEU A 405 1.19 -21.99 -10.51
N TYR A 406 0.57 -23.12 -10.16
CA TYR A 406 -0.03 -24.02 -11.16
C TYR A 406 -1.09 -23.31 -12.01
N ASP A 407 -1.98 -22.56 -11.37
CA ASP A 407 -3.06 -21.86 -12.07
C ASP A 407 -2.55 -20.66 -12.89
N ILE A 408 -1.48 -20.00 -12.45
CA ILE A 408 -0.80 -18.94 -13.21
C ILE A 408 -0.13 -19.51 -14.46
N ILE A 409 0.56 -20.65 -14.33
CA ILE A 409 1.26 -21.32 -15.45
C ILE A 409 0.26 -21.93 -16.42
N LYS A 410 -0.81 -22.54 -15.91
CA LYS A 410 -1.87 -23.15 -16.70
C LYS A 410 -3.25 -22.77 -16.11
N PRO A 411 -3.88 -21.70 -16.62
CA PRO A 411 -5.16 -21.24 -16.13
C PRO A 411 -6.24 -22.33 -16.13
N GLY A 412 -6.91 -22.48 -14.98
CA GLY A 412 -8.00 -23.43 -14.77
C GLY A 412 -7.56 -24.85 -14.41
N ILE A 413 -6.27 -25.08 -14.13
CA ILE A 413 -5.78 -26.41 -13.72
C ILE A 413 -6.14 -26.73 -12.27
N VAL A 414 -6.25 -25.71 -11.41
CA VAL A 414 -6.57 -25.90 -9.99
C VAL A 414 -8.07 -25.81 -9.77
N ASN A 415 -8.63 -26.84 -9.11
CA ASN A 415 -9.99 -26.78 -8.61
C ASN A 415 -10.00 -26.15 -7.21
N TRP A 416 -10.17 -24.82 -7.16
CA TRP A 416 -10.15 -24.02 -5.93
C TRP A 416 -11.17 -24.47 -4.88
N ASN A 417 -12.29 -25.09 -5.27
CA ASN A 417 -13.28 -25.63 -4.31
C ASN A 417 -12.78 -26.81 -3.49
N ARG A 418 -11.62 -27.38 -3.85
CA ARG A 418 -11.00 -28.52 -3.15
C ARG A 418 -9.73 -28.14 -2.39
N VAL A 419 -9.33 -26.86 -2.47
CA VAL A 419 -8.25 -26.30 -1.65
C VAL A 419 -8.91 -25.88 -0.33
N HIS A 420 -8.39 -26.39 0.80
CA HIS A 420 -8.98 -26.21 2.13
C HIS A 420 -8.08 -25.37 3.02
#